data_AF-A0A140L1A3-F1
#
_entry.id   AF-A0A140L1A3-F1
#
_cell.length_a   1.000
_cell.length_b   1.000
_cell.length_c   1.000
_cell.angle_alpha   90.00
_cell.angle_beta   90.00
_cell.angle_gamma   90.00
#
_symmetry.space_group_name_H-M   'P 1'
#
loop_
_entity.id
_entity.type
_entity.pdbx_description
1 polymer ?
#
loop_
_entity_poly.entity_id
_entity_poly.type
_entity_poly.pdbx_seq_one_letter_code
_entity_poly.pdbx_strand_id
1 'polypeptide(L)'
;MLNSISERRVKLSDKYKLYIEIPDEEYLMIYNGDISVENARDVLWQYLQYHQDDARVENVEINHDRDNHSINIEADLIYVGNDYTTGRYRPNYLRTEKELEH
;
A
#
# COMPACT_ATOMS: atom_id res chain seq x y z
N MET A 1 -8.60 -9.10 -10.80
CA MET A 1 -8.66 -8.14 -9.68
C MET A 1 -7.92 -6.86 -10.01
N LEU A 2 -6.57 -6.83 -10.10
CA LEU A 2 -5.83 -5.56 -10.26
C LEU A 2 -6.25 -4.72 -11.49
N ASN A 3 -6.55 -5.36 -12.62
CA ASN A 3 -7.02 -4.67 -13.83
C ASN A 3 -8.47 -4.15 -13.72
N SER A 4 -9.24 -4.64 -12.74
CA SER A 4 -10.63 -4.27 -12.48
C SER A 4 -10.74 -3.16 -11.43
N ILE A 5 -9.62 -2.72 -10.86
CA ILE A 5 -9.59 -1.66 -9.84
C ILE A 5 -9.90 -0.32 -10.49
N SER A 6 -10.91 0.36 -9.95
CA SER A 6 -11.12 1.79 -10.16
C SER A 6 -10.39 2.56 -9.08
N GLU A 7 -9.54 3.52 -9.47
CA GLU A 7 -8.72 4.30 -8.55
C GLU A 7 -9.16 5.77 -8.53
N ARG A 8 -9.14 6.36 -7.33
CA ARG A 8 -9.14 7.81 -7.14
C ARG A 8 -8.07 8.20 -6.13
N ARG A 9 -7.23 9.18 -6.50
CA ARG A 9 -6.26 9.82 -5.59
C ARG A 9 -6.63 11.26 -5.30
N VAL A 10 -6.48 11.67 -4.05
CA VAL A 10 -6.62 13.06 -3.61
C VAL A 10 -5.32 13.50 -2.96
N LYS A 11 -4.67 14.51 -3.54
CA LYS A 11 -3.47 15.11 -2.95
C LYS A 11 -3.85 15.97 -1.75
N LEU A 12 -3.25 15.69 -0.60
CA LEU A 12 -3.32 16.51 0.61
C LEU A 12 -1.97 17.23 0.81
N SER A 13 -1.86 18.00 1.90
CA SER A 13 -0.67 18.82 2.21
C SER A 13 0.64 18.01 2.27
N ASP A 14 0.57 16.82 2.85
CA ASP A 14 1.69 15.99 3.33
C ASP A 14 1.59 14.53 2.89
N LYS A 15 0.46 14.14 2.30
CA LYS A 15 0.15 12.76 1.89
C LYS A 15 -0.81 12.75 0.71
N TYR A 16 -1.06 11.57 0.16
CA TYR A 16 -2.18 11.33 -0.73
C TYR A 16 -3.21 10.46 -0.02
N LYS A 17 -4.49 10.70 -0.30
CA LYS A 17 -5.54 9.76 0.06
C LYS A 17 -5.90 8.93 -1.16
N LEU A 18 -5.76 7.62 -1.05
CA LEU A 18 -6.07 6.64 -2.08
C LEU A 18 -7.42 6.00 -1.76
N TYR A 19 -8.25 5.92 -2.80
CA TYR A 19 -9.51 5.20 -2.81
C TYR A 19 -9.43 4.20 -3.95
N ILE A 20 -9.61 2.92 -3.64
CA ILE A 20 -9.75 1.88 -4.65
C ILE A 20 -11.10 1.18 -4.49
N GLU A 21 -11.74 0.93 -5.62
CA GLU A 21 -12.99 0.19 -5.71
C GLU A 21 -12.76 -1.08 -6.54
N ILE A 22 -13.21 -2.22 -6.00
CA ILE A 22 -13.02 -3.55 -6.57
C ILE A 22 -14.38 -4.23 -6.66
N PRO A 23 -14.72 -4.93 -7.76
CA PRO A 23 -15.91 -5.78 -7.81
C PRO A 23 -15.88 -6.80 -6.66
N ASP A 24 -16.95 -6.86 -5.86
CA ASP A 24 -16.96 -7.68 -4.64
C ASP A 24 -16.80 -9.18 -4.93
N GLU A 25 -17.38 -9.68 -6.01
CA GLU A 25 -17.21 -11.06 -6.48
C GLU A 25 -15.73 -11.44 -6.64
N GLU A 26 -14.92 -10.58 -7.27
CA GLU A 26 -13.49 -10.85 -7.48
C GLU A 26 -12.70 -10.86 -6.17
N TYR A 27 -12.97 -9.88 -5.30
CA TYR A 27 -12.31 -9.78 -4.00
C TYR A 27 -12.64 -10.99 -3.13
N LEU A 28 -13.93 -11.32 -2.99
CA LEU A 28 -14.41 -12.41 -2.15
C LEU A 28 -13.93 -13.77 -2.68
N MET A 29 -13.81 -13.94 -4.00
CA MET A 29 -13.24 -15.16 -4.59
C MET A 29 -11.77 -15.36 -4.20
N ILE A 30 -10.97 -14.29 -4.18
CA ILE A 30 -9.52 -14.36 -3.87
C ILE A 30 -9.30 -14.56 -2.37
N TYR A 31 -10.07 -13.85 -1.53
CA TYR A 31 -9.90 -13.86 -0.08
C TYR A 31 -10.91 -14.79 0.64
N ASN A 32 -11.52 -15.74 -0.07
CA ASN A 32 -12.46 -16.74 0.47
C ASN A 32 -13.61 -16.14 1.31
N GLY A 33 -14.12 -14.99 0.88
CA GLY A 33 -15.19 -14.26 1.57
C GLY A 33 -14.75 -13.46 2.80
N ASP A 34 -13.46 -13.43 3.13
CA ASP A 34 -12.94 -12.69 4.29
C ASP A 34 -12.67 -11.22 3.96
N ILE A 35 -13.42 -10.34 4.62
CA ILE A 35 -13.32 -8.89 4.48
C ILE A 35 -12.64 -8.34 5.74
N SER A 36 -11.32 -8.16 5.65
CA SER A 36 -10.49 -7.72 6.76
C SER A 36 -9.50 -6.64 6.33
N VAL A 37 -9.05 -5.84 7.28
CA VAL A 37 -8.02 -4.81 7.04
C VAL A 37 -6.70 -5.44 6.60
N GLU A 38 -6.42 -6.68 7.02
CA GLU A 38 -5.24 -7.43 6.57
C GLU A 38 -5.30 -7.74 5.08
N ASN A 39 -6.43 -8.28 4.60
CA ASN A 39 -6.64 -8.54 3.17
C ASN A 39 -6.66 -7.24 2.36
N ALA A 40 -7.24 -6.16 2.90
CA ALA A 40 -7.22 -4.84 2.27
C ALA A 40 -5.80 -4.30 2.08
N ARG A 41 -4.92 -4.48 3.08
CA ARG A 41 -3.50 -4.11 2.98
C ARG A 41 -2.76 -4.92 1.94
N ASP A 42 -3.05 -6.22 1.85
CA ASP A 42 -2.46 -7.09 0.84
C ASP A 42 -2.84 -6.62 -0.58
N VAL A 43 -4.12 -6.29 -0.82
CA VAL A 43 -4.56 -5.70 -2.09
C VAL A 43 -3.82 -4.40 -2.40
N LEU A 44 -3.75 -3.48 -1.44
CA LEU A 44 -3.06 -2.19 -1.63
C LEU A 44 -1.58 -2.40 -1.94
N TRP A 45 -0.92 -3.35 -1.29
CA TRP A 45 0.48 -3.66 -1.55
C TRP A 45 0.70 -4.21 -2.96
N GLN A 46 -0.13 -5.18 -3.38
CA GLN A 46 -0.09 -5.72 -4.74
C GLN A 46 -0.38 -4.64 -5.79
N TYR A 47 -1.33 -3.75 -5.51
CA TYR A 47 -1.69 -2.62 -6.37
C TYR A 47 -0.52 -1.64 -6.55
N LEU A 48 0.07 -1.17 -5.45
CA LEU A 48 1.21 -0.26 -5.51
C LEU A 48 2.42 -0.91 -6.20
N GLN A 49 2.70 -2.19 -5.92
CA GLN A 49 3.78 -2.92 -6.57
C GLN A 49 3.56 -3.03 -8.09
N TYR A 50 2.34 -3.31 -8.53
CA TYR A 50 1.99 -3.36 -9.95
C TYR A 50 2.22 -2.01 -10.65
N HIS A 51 1.96 -0.91 -9.95
CA HIS A 51 2.18 0.46 -10.44
C HIS A 51 3.60 1.00 -10.18
N GLN A 52 4.50 0.20 -9.61
CA GLN A 52 5.86 0.62 -9.22
C GLN A 52 5.86 1.85 -8.28
N ASP A 53 4.84 1.94 -7.43
CA ASP A 53 4.66 3.03 -6.48
C ASP A 53 5.33 2.66 -5.14
N ASP A 54 6.19 3.54 -4.63
CA ASP A 54 6.97 3.36 -3.41
C ASP A 54 6.32 3.95 -2.15
N ALA A 55 5.07 4.40 -2.25
CA ALA A 55 4.30 4.90 -1.12
C ALA A 55 4.20 3.90 0.04
N ARG A 56 4.26 4.43 1.25
CA ARG A 56 3.90 3.70 2.47
C ARG A 56 2.41 3.86 2.74
N VAL A 57 1.74 2.74 2.93
CA VAL A 57 0.31 2.66 3.22
C VAL A 57 0.07 2.79 4.73
N GLU A 58 -0.73 3.77 5.12
CA GLU A 58 -1.20 3.97 6.50
C GLU A 58 -2.73 4.16 6.55
N ASN A 59 -3.32 4.07 7.75
CA ASN A 59 -4.76 4.33 8.00
C ASN A 59 -5.70 3.63 7.01
N VAL A 60 -5.54 2.31 6.87
CA VAL A 60 -6.34 1.48 5.95
C VAL A 60 -7.71 1.21 6.53
N GLU A 61 -8.73 1.49 5.73
CA GLU A 61 -10.13 1.18 5.99
C GLU A 61 -10.70 0.37 4.82
N ILE A 62 -11.60 -0.56 5.13
CA ILE A 62 -12.29 -1.38 4.13
C ILE A 62 -13.79 -1.37 4.41
N ASN A 63 -14.58 -1.21 3.37
CA ASN A 63 -16.03 -1.23 3.41
C ASN A 63 -16.60 -2.10 2.29
N HIS A 64 -17.62 -2.90 2.60
CA HIS A 64 -18.38 -3.67 1.60
C HIS A 64 -19.67 -2.93 1.27
N ASP A 65 -19.71 -2.34 0.07
CA ASP A 65 -20.92 -1.76 -0.48
C ASP A 65 -21.69 -2.85 -1.25
N ARG A 66 -22.63 -3.49 -0.55
CA ARG A 66 -23.46 -4.56 -1.12
C ARG A 66 -24.45 -4.08 -2.16
N ASP A 67 -24.85 -2.80 -2.10
CA ASP A 67 -25.82 -2.23 -3.03
C ASP A 67 -25.16 -1.97 -4.39
N ASN A 68 -23.88 -1.57 -4.38
CA ASN A 68 -23.10 -1.34 -5.59
C ASN A 68 -22.22 -2.54 -6.01
N HIS A 69 -22.30 -3.67 -5.31
CA HIS A 69 -21.48 -4.87 -5.55
C HIS A 69 -19.97 -4.57 -5.56
N SER A 70 -19.51 -3.77 -4.59
CA SER A 70 -18.11 -3.35 -4.55
C SER A 70 -17.48 -3.38 -3.15
N ILE A 71 -16.18 -3.67 -3.13
CA ILE A 71 -15.30 -3.50 -1.98
C ILE A 71 -14.55 -2.18 -2.17
N ASN A 72 -14.74 -1.28 -1.22
CA ASN A 72 -14.11 0.02 -1.18
C ASN A 72 -12.99 0.00 -0.13
N ILE A 73 -11.78 0.34 -0.54
CA ILE A 73 -10.62 0.44 0.35
C ILE A 73 -10.10 1.87 0.31
N GLU A 74 -9.95 2.45 1.48
CA GLU A 74 -9.33 3.76 1.67
C GLU A 74 -7.99 3.61 2.38
N ALA A 75 -7.00 4.39 1.96
CA ALA A 75 -5.72 4.45 2.64
C ALA A 75 -5.03 5.80 2.48
N ASP A 76 -4.18 6.13 3.44
CA ASP A 76 -3.20 7.20 3.31
C ASP A 76 -1.93 6.66 2.65
N LEU A 77 -1.44 7.38 1.65
CA LEU A 77 -0.16 7.13 0.99
C LEU A 77 0.83 8.21 1.40
N ILE A 78 1.87 7.79 2.11
CA ILE A 78 2.99 8.65 2.53
C ILE A 78 4.18 8.37 1.63
N TYR A 79 4.54 9.36 0.82
CA TYR A 79 5.76 9.37 0.03
C TYR A 79 6.86 9.96 0.89
N VAL A 80 7.69 9.10 1.48
CA VAL A 80 8.84 9.57 2.26
C VAL A 80 9.86 10.11 1.26
N GLY A 81 9.90 11.44 1.12
CA GLY A 81 10.88 12.11 0.29
C GLY A 81 12.27 11.96 0.90
N ASN A 82 12.99 10.89 0.57
CA ASN A 82 14.41 10.73 0.89
C ASN A 82 14.80 11.00 2.36
N ASP A 83 13.88 10.83 3.33
CA ASP A 83 14.31 10.69 4.72
C ASP A 83 15.07 9.38 4.80
N TYR A 84 16.39 9.51 4.89
CA TYR A 84 17.29 8.46 5.29
C TYR A 84 16.68 7.76 6.51
N THR A 85 16.01 6.63 6.30
CA THR A 85 15.77 5.69 7.37
C THR A 85 17.16 5.35 7.89
N THR A 86 17.45 5.75 9.14
CA THR A 86 18.69 5.40 9.83
C THR A 86 19.00 3.95 9.49
N GLY A 87 20.14 3.77 8.81
CA GLY A 87 20.38 2.58 8.01
C GLY A 87 20.12 1.31 8.79
N ARG A 88 19.38 0.37 8.18
CA ARG A 88 19.43 -1.04 8.59
C ARG A 88 20.90 -1.39 8.81
N TYR A 89 21.21 -1.95 9.99
CA TYR A 89 22.54 -2.39 10.37
C TYR A 89 23.24 -3.05 9.17
N ARG A 90 24.24 -2.36 8.59
CA ARG A 90 25.09 -2.91 7.54
C ARG A 90 26.19 -3.72 8.23
N PRO A 91 26.27 -5.04 7.99
CA PRO A 91 27.33 -5.88 8.51
C PRO A 91 28.71 -5.35 8.10
N ASN A 92 29.71 -5.50 8.96
CA ASN A 92 31.04 -4.90 8.79
C ASN A 92 31.75 -5.32 7.49
N TYR A 93 31.47 -6.50 6.96
CA TYR A 93 32.06 -6.99 5.70
C TYR A 93 31.54 -6.29 4.44
N LEU A 94 30.51 -5.43 4.57
CA LEU A 94 29.99 -4.60 3.49
C LEU A 94 30.34 -3.11 3.65
N ARG A 95 31.16 -2.77 4.66
CA ARG A 95 31.66 -1.41 4.85
C ARG A 95 33.00 -1.24 4.12
N THR A 96 33.20 -0.09 3.51
CA THR A 96 34.47 0.24 2.87
C THR A 96 35.51 0.66 3.90
N GLU A 97 36.80 0.45 3.65
CA GLU A 97 37.88 0.73 4.62
C GLU A 97 37.87 2.18 5.14
N LYS A 98 37.40 3.14 4.32
CA LYS A 98 37.23 4.55 4.72
C LYS A 98 36.18 4.78 5.82
N GLU A 99 35.28 3.84 6.05
CA GLU A 99 34.19 3.95 7.04
C GLU A 99 34.55 3.29 8.39
N LEU A 100 35.73 2.67 8.52
CA LEU A 100 36.19 2.00 9.73
C LEU A 100 37.17 2.84 10.57
N GLU A 101 37.56 4.03 10.09
CA GLU A 101 38.54 4.91 10.74
C GLU A 101 37.93 6.10 11.52
N HIS A 102 36.64 6.09 11.85
CA HIS A 102 36.00 7.06 12.75
C HIS A 102 35.25 6.39 13.90
#